data_AF-A0A497NGL6-F1
#
_entry.id   AF-A0A497NGL6-F1
#
_cell.length_a   1.000
_cell.length_b   1.000
_cell.length_c   1.000
_cell.angle_alpha   90.00
_cell.angle_beta   90.00
_cell.angle_gamma   90.00
#
_symmetry.space_group_name_H-M   'P 1'
#
loop_
_entity.id
_entity.type
_entity.pdbx_description
1 polymer ?
#
loop_
_entity_poly.entity_id
_entity_poly.type
_entity_poly.pdbx_seq_one_letter_code
_entity_poly.pdbx_strand_id
1 'polypeptide(L)'
;FSFVAANFLPTLGLSEAASPTSMAAYLMVWGVFTALLTIATFKMNRALQAVFISLTALFFILALGDLTGSAMVKIVGGYEGIFCGSSAVYLAIAEILNEVYGREVLPIGVVGRGVTRSGE
;
A
#
# COMPACT_ATOMS: atom_id res chain seq x y z
N PHE A 1 -8.86 9.07 -11.25
CA PHE A 1 -8.45 10.27 -10.48
C PHE A 1 -7.02 10.05 -9.99
N SER A 2 -6.05 10.73 -10.61
CA SER A 2 -4.62 10.59 -10.26
C SER A 2 -4.27 11.51 -9.08
N PHE A 3 -3.57 10.98 -8.08
CA PHE A 3 -3.01 11.73 -6.94
C PHE A 3 -2.10 12.88 -7.39
N VAL A 4 -1.49 12.71 -8.58
CA VAL A 4 -0.65 13.74 -9.22
C VAL A 4 -1.49 14.92 -9.68
N ALA A 5 -2.67 14.67 -10.28
CA ALA A 5 -3.55 15.75 -10.75
C ALA A 5 -4.07 16.60 -9.58
N ALA A 6 -4.45 15.98 -8.46
CA ALA A 6 -4.94 16.69 -7.28
C ALA A 6 -3.88 17.61 -6.63
N ASN A 7 -2.58 17.28 -6.75
CA ASN A 7 -1.48 18.10 -6.21
C ASN A 7 -0.94 19.13 -7.23
N PHE A 8 -1.09 18.88 -8.53
CA PHE A 8 -0.60 19.78 -9.58
C PHE A 8 -1.62 20.84 -10.04
N LEU A 9 -2.92 20.57 -9.98
CA LEU A 9 -3.94 21.57 -10.37
C LEU A 9 -3.90 22.85 -9.51
N PRO A 10 -3.66 22.79 -8.19
CA PRO A 10 -3.54 24.00 -7.37
C PRO A 10 -2.29 24.83 -7.69
N THR A 11 -1.16 24.19 -8.02
CA THR A 11 0.06 24.90 -8.45
C THR A 11 -0.07 25.58 -9.81
N LEU A 12 -1.02 25.12 -10.64
CA LEU A 12 -1.41 25.78 -11.89
C LEU A 12 -2.48 26.86 -11.67
N GLY A 13 -2.99 27.06 -10.45
CA GLY A 13 -4.02 28.05 -10.12
C GLY A 13 -5.44 27.66 -10.59
N LEU A 14 -5.65 26.40 -11.01
CA LEU A 14 -6.93 25.92 -11.55
C LEU A 14 -7.86 25.29 -10.48
N SER A 15 -7.39 25.14 -9.24
CA SER A 15 -8.14 24.54 -8.12
C SER A 15 -7.63 25.09 -6.79
N GLU A 16 -8.51 25.21 -5.80
CA GLU A 16 -8.08 25.43 -4.42
C GLU A 16 -7.35 24.18 -3.90
N ALA A 17 -6.34 24.40 -3.05
CA ALA A 17 -5.67 23.30 -2.36
C ALA A 17 -6.66 22.61 -1.43
N ALA A 18 -6.67 21.27 -1.42
CA ALA A 18 -7.51 20.52 -0.51
C ALA A 18 -7.19 20.90 0.94
N SER A 19 -8.23 21.21 1.72
CA SER A 19 -8.03 21.50 3.14
C SER A 19 -7.43 20.28 3.85
N PRO A 20 -6.59 20.45 4.89
CA PRO A 20 -6.03 19.34 5.66
C PRO A 20 -7.10 18.37 6.17
N THR A 21 -8.26 18.90 6.58
CA THR A 21 -9.41 18.11 7.02
C THR A 21 -10.01 17.27 5.89
N SER A 22 -10.10 17.82 4.68
CA SER A 22 -10.59 17.09 3.50
C SER A 22 -9.64 15.97 3.09
N MET A 23 -8.34 16.22 3.14
CA MET A 23 -7.31 15.20 2.84
C MET A 23 -7.32 14.09 3.90
N ALA A 24 -7.41 14.44 5.18
CA ALA A 24 -7.51 13.47 6.25
C ALA A 24 -8.76 12.58 6.12
N ALA A 25 -9.93 13.16 5.82
CA ALA A 25 -11.15 12.38 5.59
C ALA A 25 -11.02 11.41 4.40
N TYR A 26 -10.39 11.86 3.31
CA TYR A 26 -10.11 11.02 2.15
C TYR A 26 -9.17 9.86 2.48
N LEU A 27 -8.06 10.14 3.18
CA LEU A 27 -7.09 9.14 3.62
C LEU A 27 -7.69 8.15 4.62
N MET A 28 -8.61 8.60 5.49
CA MET A 28 -9.34 7.71 6.41
C MET A 28 -10.24 6.73 5.66
N VAL A 29 -10.98 7.18 4.64
CA VAL A 29 -11.81 6.29 3.81
C VAL A 29 -10.93 5.26 3.10
N TRP A 30 -9.81 5.69 2.53
CA TRP A 30 -8.83 4.79 1.92
C TRP A 30 -8.23 3.81 2.93
N GLY A 31 -7.85 4.28 4.12
CA GLY A 31 -7.33 3.44 5.19
C GLY A 31 -8.31 2.36 5.62
N VAL A 32 -9.60 2.70 5.78
CA VAL A 32 -10.66 1.73 6.10
C VAL A 32 -10.85 0.72 4.98
N PHE A 33 -10.91 1.18 3.73
CA PHE A 33 -11.01 0.30 2.56
C PHE A 33 -9.83 -0.69 2.49
N THR A 34 -8.60 -0.19 2.66
CA THR A 34 -7.40 -1.04 2.66
C THR A 34 -7.36 -1.97 3.86
N ALA A 35 -7.84 -1.56 5.03
CA ALA A 35 -7.95 -2.44 6.20
C ALA A 35 -8.89 -3.62 5.94
N LEU A 36 -10.03 -3.37 5.29
CA LEU A 36 -10.96 -4.43 4.89
C LEU A 36 -10.33 -5.38 3.87
N LEU A 37 -9.60 -4.85 2.89
CA LEU A 37 -8.84 -5.69 1.95
C LEU A 37 -7.74 -6.49 2.67
N THR A 38 -7.06 -5.90 3.65
CA THR A 38 -6.02 -6.57 4.44
C THR A 38 -6.57 -7.80 5.16
N ILE A 39 -7.82 -7.77 5.64
CA ILE A 39 -8.45 -8.95 6.24
C ILE A 39 -8.60 -10.08 5.21
N ALA A 40 -8.91 -9.74 3.95
CA ALA A 40 -9.01 -10.72 2.87
C ALA A 40 -7.65 -11.35 2.50
N THR A 41 -6.53 -10.66 2.78
CA THR A 41 -5.18 -11.16 2.44
C THR A 41 -4.64 -12.22 3.42
N PHE A 42 -5.30 -12.46 4.56
CA PHE A 42 -4.82 -13.43 5.55
C PHE A 42 -4.74 -14.88 5.05
N LYS A 43 -5.46 -15.22 3.97
CA LYS A 43 -5.37 -16.53 3.29
C LYS A 43 -4.42 -16.55 2.09
N MET A 44 -3.75 -15.44 1.80
CA MET A 44 -2.83 -15.28 0.67
C MET A 44 -1.36 -15.42 1.12
N ASN A 45 -0.43 -15.05 0.26
CA ASN A 45 1.01 -15.08 0.57
C ASN A 45 1.40 -14.00 1.61
N ARG A 46 2.40 -14.30 2.45
CA ARG A 46 2.85 -13.43 3.55
C ARG A 46 3.41 -12.09 3.07
N ALA A 47 4.06 -12.09 1.90
CA ALA A 47 4.58 -10.87 1.31
C ALA A 47 3.44 -9.87 0.98
N LEU A 48 2.33 -10.36 0.43
CA LEU A 48 1.13 -9.57 0.15
C LEU A 48 0.45 -9.08 1.44
N GLN A 49 0.42 -9.91 2.49
CA GLN A 49 -0.05 -9.46 3.82
C GLN A 49 0.79 -8.29 4.34
N ALA A 50 2.12 -8.37 4.24
CA ALA A 50 3.03 -7.31 4.70
C ALA A 50 2.80 -5.99 3.94
N VAL A 51 2.59 -6.06 2.62
CA VAL A 51 2.26 -4.88 1.79
C VAL A 51 0.94 -4.25 2.23
N PHE A 52 -0.11 -5.05 2.40
CA PHE A 52 -1.43 -4.52 2.75
C PHE A 52 -1.50 -3.95 4.18
N ILE A 53 -0.80 -4.58 5.12
CA ILE A 53 -0.69 -4.09 6.51
C ILE A 53 0.07 -2.76 6.56
N SER A 54 1.25 -2.69 5.92
CA SER A 54 2.04 -1.44 5.88
C SER A 54 1.30 -0.32 5.14
N LEU A 55 0.60 -0.64 4.04
CA LEU A 55 -0.24 0.33 3.32
C LEU A 55 -1.40 0.84 4.18
N THR A 56 -2.05 -0.03 4.95
CA THR A 56 -3.10 0.37 5.89
C THR A 56 -2.54 1.32 6.94
N ALA A 57 -1.41 0.97 7.56
CA ALA A 57 -0.74 1.81 8.54
C ALA A 57 -0.35 3.18 7.96
N LEU A 58 0.19 3.21 6.74
CA LEU A 58 0.55 4.42 6.01
C LEU A 58 -0.62 5.41 5.89
N PHE A 59 -1.80 4.93 5.48
CA PHE A 59 -2.97 5.80 5.34
C PHE A 59 -3.42 6.41 6.66
N PHE A 60 -3.39 5.64 7.75
CA PHE A 60 -3.72 6.17 9.09
C PHE A 60 -2.66 7.16 9.60
N ILE A 61 -1.38 6.90 9.38
CA ILE A 61 -0.29 7.82 9.78
C ILE A 61 -0.42 9.14 9.03
N LEU A 62 -0.66 9.12 7.71
CA LEU A 62 -0.83 10.33 6.91
C LEU A 62 -2.09 11.10 7.31
N ALA A 63 -3.22 10.41 7.54
CA ALA A 63 -4.45 11.05 8.01
C ALA A 63 -4.26 11.74 9.37
N LEU A 64 -3.53 11.09 10.30
CA LEU A 64 -3.17 11.69 11.59
C LEU A 64 -2.22 12.87 11.41
N GLY A 65 -1.26 12.80 10.48
CA GLY A 65 -0.36 13.91 10.16
C GLY A 65 -1.11 15.14 9.62
N ASP A 66 -2.15 14.94 8.81
CA ASP A 66 -3.00 16.02 8.30
C ASP A 66 -3.95 16.59 9.37
N LEU A 67 -4.48 15.76 10.27
CA LEU A 67 -5.33 16.22 11.39
C LEU A 67 -4.55 16.98 12.47
N THR A 68 -3.36 16.49 12.82
CA THR A 68 -2.53 17.08 13.89
C THR A 68 -1.68 18.23 13.39
N GLY A 69 -1.50 18.38 12.07
CA GLY A 69 -0.59 19.34 11.47
C GLY A 69 0.90 19.06 11.79
N SER A 70 1.23 17.91 12.37
CA SER A 70 2.58 17.59 12.81
C SER A 70 3.47 17.17 11.63
N ALA A 71 4.49 17.97 11.35
CA ALA A 71 5.49 17.66 10.33
C ALA A 71 6.24 16.34 10.64
N MET A 72 6.46 16.03 11.92
CA MET A 72 7.13 14.79 12.33
C MET A 72 6.31 13.55 11.94
N VAL A 73 4.99 13.58 12.12
CA VAL A 73 4.11 12.46 11.76
C VAL A 73 4.11 12.24 10.25
N LYS A 74 4.13 13.32 9.46
CA LYS A 74 4.24 13.23 7.99
C LYS A 74 5.58 12.67 7.53
N ILE A 75 6.69 13.02 8.19
CA ILE A 75 8.01 12.46 7.89
C ILE A 75 8.04 10.95 8.19
N VAL A 76 7.50 10.53 9.33
CA VAL A 76 7.37 9.10 9.68
C VAL A 76 6.52 8.37 8.64
N GLY A 77 5.39 8.97 8.23
CA GLY A 77 4.57 8.45 7.13
C GLY A 77 5.35 8.31 5.82
N GLY A 78 6.26 9.24 5.52
CA GLY A 78 7.14 9.15 4.35
C GLY A 78 8.07 7.94 4.39
N TYR A 79 8.70 7.67 5.54
CA TYR A 79 9.54 6.48 5.72
C TYR A 79 8.77 5.18 5.61
N GLU A 80 7.59 5.12 6.24
CA GLU A 80 6.68 3.97 6.09
C GLU A 80 6.26 3.77 4.63
N GLY A 81 6.03 4.87 3.90
CA GLY A 81 5.67 4.83 2.48
C GLY A 81 6.78 4.25 1.61
N ILE A 82 8.05 4.56 1.90
CA ILE A 82 9.20 3.96 1.21
C ILE A 82 9.26 2.46 1.49
N PHE A 83 9.09 2.05 2.74
CA PHE A 83 9.06 0.64 3.13
C PHE A 83 7.92 -0.11 2.41
N CYS A 84 6.69 0.39 2.52
CA CYS A 84 5.51 -0.14 1.84
C CYS A 84 5.75 -0.26 0.32
N GLY A 85 6.22 0.80 -0.34
CA GLY A 85 6.48 0.81 -1.77
C GLY A 85 7.54 -0.20 -2.19
N SER A 86 8.65 -0.28 -1.44
CA SER A 86 9.71 -1.26 -1.70
C SER A 86 9.23 -2.71 -1.55
N SER A 87 8.39 -2.99 -0.56
CA SER A 87 7.81 -4.32 -0.35
C SER A 87 6.84 -4.71 -1.47
N ALA A 88 6.07 -3.74 -2.00
CA ALA A 88 5.18 -3.97 -3.13
C ALA A 88 5.97 -4.27 -4.43
N VAL A 89 7.08 -3.55 -4.66
CA VAL A 89 7.98 -3.83 -5.79
C VAL A 89 8.59 -5.23 -5.68
N TYR A 90 9.04 -5.62 -4.49
CA TYR A 90 9.56 -6.97 -4.25
C TYR A 90 8.51 -8.04 -4.58
N LEU A 91 7.27 -7.89 -4.08
CA LEU A 91 6.19 -8.82 -4.34
C LEU A 91 5.90 -8.94 -5.84
N ALA A 92 5.80 -7.82 -6.55
CA ALA A 92 5.54 -7.82 -7.99
C ALA A 92 6.63 -8.57 -8.79
N ILE A 93 7.90 -8.34 -8.46
CA ILE A 93 9.02 -9.05 -9.09
C ILE A 93 8.97 -10.54 -8.74
N ALA A 94 8.69 -10.88 -7.49
CA ALA A 94 8.63 -12.26 -7.03
C ALA A 94 7.49 -13.04 -7.70
N GLU A 95 6.31 -12.44 -7.87
CA GLU A 95 5.20 -13.07 -8.58
C GLU A 95 5.54 -13.32 -10.05
N ILE A 96 6.09 -12.32 -10.76
CA ILE A 96 6.49 -12.45 -12.17
C ILE A 96 7.56 -13.55 -12.33
N LEU A 97 8.60 -13.55 -11.50
CA LEU A 97 9.66 -14.57 -11.59
C LEU A 97 9.12 -15.96 -11.28
N ASN A 98 8.32 -16.12 -10.23
CA ASN A 98 7.77 -17.42 -9.88
C ASN A 98 6.84 -17.96 -10.97
N GLU A 99 6.08 -17.10 -11.63
CA GLU A 99 5.21 -17.46 -12.75
C GLU A 99 6.02 -17.86 -14.00
N VAL A 100 6.99 -17.03 -14.41
CA VAL A 100 7.81 -17.26 -15.62
C VAL A 100 8.65 -18.54 -15.51
N TYR A 101 9.23 -18.80 -14.33
CA TYR A 101 10.08 -19.98 -14.12
C TYR A 101 9.31 -21.21 -13.66
N GLY A 102 8.00 -21.09 -13.38
CA GLY A 102 7.15 -22.20 -12.94
C GLY A 102 7.60 -22.86 -11.62
N ARG A 103 8.44 -22.18 -10.82
CA ARG A 103 9.00 -22.64 -9.54
C ARG A 103 9.20 -21.45 -8.62
N GLU A 104 9.29 -21.70 -7.32
CA GLU A 104 9.61 -20.64 -6.35
C GLU A 104 11.08 -20.21 -6.51
N VAL A 105 11.28 -19.06 -7.17
CA VAL A 105 12.57 -18.37 -7.35
C VAL A 105 12.79 -17.38 -6.22
N LEU A 106 11.75 -16.60 -5.89
CA LEU A 106 11.75 -15.68 -4.75
C LEU A 106 10.67 -16.06 -3.73
N PRO A 107 11.02 -16.12 -2.43
CA PRO A 107 10.08 -16.55 -1.41
C PRO A 107 9.02 -15.48 -1.15
N ILE A 108 7.76 -15.85 -1.35
CA ILE A 108 6.58 -15.01 -1.05
C ILE A 108 5.79 -15.50 0.17
N GLY A 109 6.13 -16.69 0.69
CA GLY A 109 5.53 -17.27 1.89
C GLY A 109 4.06 -17.62 1.69
N VAL A 110 3.75 -18.54 0.78
CA VAL A 110 2.37 -18.96 0.48
C VAL A 110 1.73 -19.61 1.71
N VAL A 111 0.63 -19.03 2.23
CA VAL A 111 -0.12 -19.55 3.40
C VAL A 111 -1.27 -20.43 2.92
N GLY A 112 -0.95 -21.62 2.42
CA GLY A 112 -1.94 -22.57 1.91
C GLY A 112 -1.28 -23.62 1.04
N ARG A 113 -1.65 -24.89 1.26
CA ARG A 113 -1.06 -26.12 0.71
C ARG A 113 -0.47 -25.88 -0.68
N GLY A 114 0.85 -26.06 -0.78
CA GLY A 114 1.55 -26.12 -2.06
C GLY A 114 0.74 -26.98 -3.01
N VAL A 115 0.35 -26.40 -4.13
CA VAL A 115 -0.16 -27.18 -5.26
C VAL A 115 1.02 -28.05 -5.66
N THR A 116 1.06 -29.27 -5.11
CA THR A 116 1.73 -30.38 -5.74
C THR A 116 1.16 -30.45 -7.15
N ARG A 117 1.86 -29.85 -8.11
CA ARG A 117 1.83 -30.32 -9.50
C ARG A 117 2.41 -31.73 -9.49
N SER A 118 1.61 -32.68 -9.01
CA SER A 118 1.70 -34.06 -9.43
C SER A 118 1.37 -34.03 -10.91
N GLY A 119 2.31 -34.51 -11.72
CA GLY A 119 2.33 -34.25 -13.14
C GLY A 119 1.13 -34.79 -13.90
N GLU A 120 0.87 -34.13 -15.03
CA GLU A 120 0.44 -34.71 -16.31
C GLU A 120 1.17 -33.92 -17.42
#